data_AF-A0A6N4XSZ4-F1
#
_entry.id   AF-A0A6N4XSZ4-F1
#
_cell.length_a   1.000
_cell.length_b   1.000
_cell.length_c   1.000
_cell.angle_alpha   90.00
_cell.angle_beta   90.00
_cell.angle_gamma   90.00
#
_symmetry.space_group_name_H-M   'P 1'
#
loop_
_entity.id
_entity.type
_entity.pdbx_description
1 polymer ?
#
loop_
_entity_poly.entity_id
_entity_poly.type
_entity_poly.pdbx_seq_one_letter_code
_entity_poly.pdbx_strand_id
1 'polypeptide(L)'
;MILTTKNQNTMNAEDMKINNLVEYKNQVYIISEIFQNDQKDYFVKIENDIQGLSIPAKNVKPIQITEEWLQEFGFSKIYKSDQLIRYERPEEFIKYDIELSSKKITEGLKIYGNLIKCKYIHEFQNIFASLFGQELLNLNNPILSTIRS
;
A
#
# COMPACT_ATOMS: atom_id res chain seq x y z
N MET A 1 2.89 -36.08 10.94
CA MET A 1 3.06 -34.70 11.42
C MET A 1 3.18 -33.81 10.19
N ILE A 2 2.08 -33.20 9.74
CA ILE A 2 2.09 -32.34 8.55
C ILE A 2 2.48 -30.95 9.01
N LEU A 3 3.68 -30.51 8.63
CA LEU A 3 4.11 -29.13 8.77
C LEU A 3 3.23 -28.28 7.83
N THR A 4 2.20 -27.65 8.37
CA THR A 4 1.45 -26.62 7.63
C THR A 4 2.34 -25.40 7.53
N THR A 5 2.78 -25.10 6.32
CA THR A 5 3.51 -23.89 5.97
C THR A 5 2.61 -22.67 6.21
N LYS A 6 2.70 -22.05 7.39
CA LYS A 6 2.24 -20.67 7.59
C LYS A 6 3.20 -19.75 6.83
N ASN A 7 2.96 -19.59 5.53
CA ASN A 7 3.49 -18.46 4.76
C ASN A 7 2.36 -17.95 3.87
N GLN A 8 1.37 -17.34 4.50
CA GLN A 8 0.55 -16.32 3.88
C GLN A 8 0.83 -15.05 4.68
N ASN A 9 1.46 -14.05 4.06
CA ASN A 9 1.54 -12.72 4.64
C ASN A 9 0.11 -12.17 4.66
N THR A 10 -0.64 -12.46 5.72
CA THR A 10 -1.97 -11.90 5.95
C THR A 10 -1.82 -10.53 6.56
N MET A 11 -2.62 -9.56 6.11
CA MET A 11 -2.62 -8.22 6.68
C MET A 11 -3.28 -8.24 8.08
N ASN A 12 -2.75 -7.47 9.03
CA ASN A 12 -3.41 -7.29 10.33
C ASN A 12 -4.65 -6.40 10.14
N ALA A 13 -5.78 -6.81 10.70
CA ALA A 13 -7.04 -6.07 10.61
C ALA A 13 -6.93 -4.67 11.22
N GLU A 14 -6.10 -4.49 12.24
CA GLU A 14 -5.89 -3.20 12.92
C GLU A 14 -5.14 -2.18 12.05
N ASP A 15 -4.40 -2.65 11.03
CA ASP A 15 -3.69 -1.79 10.08
C ASP A 15 -4.55 -1.42 8.86
N MET A 16 -5.75 -2.00 8.75
CA MET A 16 -6.69 -1.75 7.65
C MET A 16 -7.44 -0.43 7.87
N LYS A 17 -7.56 0.35 6.80
CA LYS A 17 -8.45 1.51 6.73
C LYS A 17 -9.37 1.39 5.52
N ILE A 18 -10.53 2.04 5.63
CA ILE A 18 -11.39 2.29 4.48
C ILE A 18 -10.56 2.97 3.38
N ASN A 19 -10.81 2.60 2.13
CA ASN A 19 -10.06 2.96 0.92
C ASN A 19 -8.68 2.31 0.76
N ASN A 20 -8.24 1.43 1.67
CA ASN A 20 -7.02 0.65 1.42
C ASN A 20 -7.21 -0.33 0.27
N LEU A 21 -6.18 -0.46 -0.57
CA LEU A 21 -6.10 -1.47 -1.62
C LEU A 21 -5.57 -2.78 -1.05
N VAL A 22 -6.28 -3.87 -1.33
CA VAL A 22 -5.96 -5.22 -0.84
C VAL A 22 -6.14 -6.26 -1.94
N GLU A 23 -5.43 -7.37 -1.82
CA GLU A 23 -5.58 -8.51 -2.71
C GLU A 23 -6.51 -9.56 -2.08
N TYR A 24 -7.46 -10.05 -2.87
CA TYR A 24 -8.24 -11.24 -2.55
C TYR A 24 -8.42 -12.10 -3.81
N LYS A 25 -8.08 -13.40 -3.71
CA LYS A 25 -8.14 -14.36 -4.82
C LYS A 25 -7.47 -13.83 -6.12
N ASN A 26 -6.27 -13.25 -5.99
CA ASN A 26 -5.46 -12.71 -7.08
C ASN A 26 -6.11 -11.54 -7.84
N GLN A 27 -7.01 -10.81 -7.19
CA GLN A 27 -7.61 -9.58 -7.71
C GLN A 27 -7.46 -8.47 -6.67
N VAL A 28 -7.37 -7.24 -7.16
CA VAL A 28 -7.29 -6.03 -6.33
C VAL A 28 -8.70 -5.54 -6.00
N TYR A 29 -8.89 -5.16 -4.74
CA TYR A 29 -10.11 -4.57 -4.23
C TYR A 29 -9.80 -3.38 -3.33
N ILE A 30 -10.78 -2.51 -3.16
CA ILE A 30 -10.80 -1.44 -2.17
C ILE A 30 -11.62 -1.91 -0.97
N ILE A 31 -11.16 -1.64 0.25
CA ILE A 31 -11.97 -1.83 1.46
C ILE A 31 -12.98 -0.69 1.55
N SER A 32 -14.28 -0.98 1.43
CA SER A 32 -15.34 0.03 1.61
C SER A 32 -15.92 0.07 3.01
N GLU A 33 -15.92 -1.05 3.73
CA GLU A 33 -16.43 -1.13 5.11
C GLU A 33 -15.57 -2.08 5.96
N ILE A 34 -15.45 -1.79 7.25
CA ILE A 34 -14.79 -2.64 8.25
C ILE A 34 -15.77 -2.78 9.42
N PHE A 35 -16.04 -4.02 9.85
CA PHE A 35 -16.97 -4.29 10.94
C PHE A 35 -16.55 -5.51 11.75
N GLN A 36 -17.10 -5.64 12.95
CA GLN A 36 -16.90 -6.81 13.81
C GLN A 36 -18.23 -7.55 13.99
N ASN A 37 -18.17 -8.86 14.09
CA ASN A 37 -19.32 -9.65 14.54
C ASN A 37 -19.40 -9.67 16.08
N ASP A 38 -20.44 -10.29 16.63
CA ASP A 38 -20.63 -10.45 18.07
C ASP A 38 -19.51 -11.24 18.77
N GLN A 39 -18.76 -12.04 17.99
CA GLN A 39 -17.62 -12.85 18.44
C GLN A 39 -16.29 -12.06 18.38
N LYS A 40 -16.32 -10.77 18.03
CA LYS A 40 -15.16 -9.88 17.84
C LYS A 40 -14.22 -10.29 16.70
N ASP A 41 -14.68 -11.10 15.76
CA ASP A 41 -13.96 -11.34 14.51
C ASP A 41 -14.13 -10.14 13.58
N TYR A 42 -13.02 -9.66 13.00
CA TYR A 42 -13.04 -8.59 12.01
C TYR A 42 -13.43 -9.12 10.62
N PHE A 43 -14.34 -8.39 9.98
CA PHE A 43 -14.77 -8.57 8.60
C PHE A 43 -14.55 -7.27 7.82
N VAL A 44 -14.38 -7.43 6.51
CA VAL A 44 -14.26 -6.34 5.56
C VAL A 44 -15.28 -6.53 4.45
N LYS A 45 -15.87 -5.42 4.01
CA LYS A 45 -16.50 -5.34 2.70
C LYS A 45 -15.45 -4.81 1.72
N ILE A 46 -15.23 -5.57 0.67
CA ILE A 46 -14.28 -5.25 -0.39
C ILE A 46 -15.02 -5.11 -1.71
N GLU A 47 -14.61 -4.15 -2.54
CA GLU A 47 -15.25 -3.88 -3.82
C GLU A 47 -14.24 -3.57 -4.92
N ASN A 48 -14.60 -3.92 -6.14
CA ASN A 48 -13.94 -3.52 -7.37
C ASN A 48 -15.01 -3.33 -8.46
N ASP A 49 -14.59 -3.06 -9.69
CA ASP A 49 -15.50 -2.78 -10.81
C ASP A 49 -16.40 -3.95 -11.22
N ILE A 50 -16.16 -5.15 -10.67
CA ILE A 50 -16.87 -6.38 -11.02
C ILE A 50 -17.87 -6.77 -9.93
N GLN A 51 -17.49 -6.64 -8.65
CA GLN A 51 -18.31 -7.13 -7.53
C GLN A 51 -17.94 -6.50 -6.19
N GLY A 52 -18.88 -6.60 -5.24
CA GLY A 52 -18.66 -6.37 -3.81
C GLY A 52 -18.82 -7.66 -3.00
N LEU A 53 -17.95 -7.90 -2.02
CA LEU A 53 -17.93 -9.09 -1.19
C LEU A 53 -17.73 -8.72 0.29
N SER A 54 -18.39 -9.44 1.20
CA SER A 54 -18.11 -9.38 2.64
C SER A 54 -17.35 -10.63 3.08
N ILE A 55 -16.13 -10.46 3.57
CA ILE A 55 -15.23 -11.58 3.92
C ILE A 55 -14.52 -11.36 5.26
N PRO A 56 -14.05 -12.42 5.93
CA PRO A 56 -13.17 -12.28 7.09
C PRO A 56 -11.91 -11.49 6.73
N ALA A 57 -11.54 -10.49 7.56
CA ALA A 57 -10.38 -9.63 7.31
C ALA A 57 -9.07 -10.42 7.16
N LYS A 58 -8.92 -11.53 7.90
CA LYS A 58 -7.75 -12.43 7.78
C LYS A 58 -7.54 -13.04 6.38
N ASN A 59 -8.54 -12.99 5.51
CA ASN A 59 -8.44 -13.55 4.16
C ASN A 59 -7.91 -12.57 3.12
N VAL A 60 -7.84 -11.27 3.43
CA VAL A 60 -7.22 -10.29 2.53
C VAL A 60 -5.71 -10.30 2.70
N LYS A 61 -5.00 -10.05 1.61
CA LYS A 61 -3.55 -9.98 1.57
C LYS A 61 -3.10 -8.55 1.27
N PRO A 62 -1.98 -8.11 1.86
CA PRO A 62 -1.39 -6.84 1.50
C PRO A 62 -0.77 -6.95 0.10
N ILE A 63 -0.87 -5.89 -0.68
CA ILE A 63 -0.23 -5.79 -2.00
C ILE A 63 1.16 -5.19 -1.82
N GLN A 64 2.19 -5.87 -2.29
CA GLN A 64 3.56 -5.36 -2.24
C GLN A 64 3.73 -4.21 -3.24
N ILE A 65 4.45 -3.17 -2.82
CA ILE A 65 4.81 -2.05 -3.70
C ILE A 65 5.80 -2.56 -4.75
N THR A 66 5.44 -2.35 -6.01
CA THR A 66 6.26 -2.62 -7.20
C THR A 66 6.61 -1.32 -7.92
N GLU A 67 7.43 -1.40 -8.97
CA GLU A 67 7.71 -0.23 -9.82
C GLU A 67 6.42 0.32 -10.44
N GLU A 68 5.52 -0.54 -10.89
CA GLU A 68 4.24 -0.15 -11.49
C GLU A 68 3.38 0.64 -10.49
N TRP A 69 3.27 0.17 -9.25
CA TRP A 69 2.53 0.89 -8.21
C TRP A 69 3.16 2.23 -7.84
N LEU A 70 4.49 2.32 -7.82
CA LEU A 70 5.16 3.60 -7.59
C LEU A 70 4.80 4.61 -8.70
N GLN A 71 4.76 4.18 -9.95
CA GLN A 71 4.36 5.03 -11.07
C GLN A 71 2.90 5.50 -10.94
N GLU A 72 1.98 4.59 -10.59
CA GLU A 72 0.56 4.94 -10.32
C GLU A 72 0.41 5.94 -9.16
N PHE A 73 1.29 5.88 -8.15
CA PHE A 73 1.33 6.86 -7.06
C PHE A 73 2.07 8.17 -7.39
N GLY A 74 2.43 8.36 -8.67
CA GLY A 74 3.04 9.58 -9.18
C GLY A 74 4.54 9.69 -8.95
N PHE A 75 5.21 8.60 -8.56
CA PHE A 75 6.66 8.58 -8.48
C PHE A 75 7.31 8.42 -9.85
N SER A 76 8.44 9.08 -10.05
CA SER A 76 9.30 8.92 -11.22
C SER A 76 10.66 8.38 -10.82
N LYS A 77 11.25 7.53 -11.65
CA LYS A 77 12.60 6.99 -11.45
C LYS A 77 13.62 8.08 -11.70
N ILE A 78 14.44 8.39 -10.69
CA ILE A 78 15.45 9.46 -10.78
C ILE A 78 16.89 8.92 -10.75
N TYR A 79 17.09 7.70 -10.25
CA TYR A 79 18.40 7.11 -10.13
C TYR A 79 18.33 5.58 -10.17
N LYS A 80 19.33 4.96 -10.80
CA LYS A 80 19.53 3.51 -10.83
C LYS A 80 21.02 3.20 -10.78
N SER A 81 21.38 2.28 -9.91
CA SER A 81 22.70 1.63 -9.84
C SER A 81 22.54 0.12 -9.69
N ASP A 82 23.65 -0.60 -9.58
CA ASP A 82 23.64 -2.04 -9.31
C ASP A 82 23.11 -2.39 -7.91
N GLN A 83 23.02 -1.40 -7.01
CA GLN A 83 22.61 -1.60 -5.61
C GLN A 83 21.19 -1.10 -5.33
N LEU A 84 20.73 -0.07 -6.05
CA LEU A 84 19.52 0.67 -5.69
C LEU A 84 18.84 1.25 -6.92
N ILE A 85 17.51 1.26 -6.91
CA ILE A 85 16.68 2.12 -7.75
C ILE A 85 15.97 3.13 -6.86
N ARG A 86 16.06 4.42 -7.19
CA ARG A 86 15.37 5.48 -6.45
C ARG A 86 14.28 6.11 -7.30
N TYR A 87 13.13 6.25 -6.67
CA TYR A 87 11.96 6.94 -7.16
C TYR A 87 11.72 8.18 -6.32
N GLU A 88 11.20 9.23 -6.94
CA GLU A 88 10.89 10.50 -6.29
C GLU A 88 9.55 11.03 -6.81
N ARG A 89 8.78 11.67 -5.93
CA ARG A 89 7.59 12.42 -6.32
C ARG A 89 7.94 13.88 -6.64
N PRO A 90 7.09 14.62 -7.38
CA PRO A 90 7.30 16.04 -7.65
C PRO A 90 7.57 16.87 -6.38
N GLU A 91 6.97 16.48 -5.26
CA GLU A 91 7.34 17.00 -3.95
C GLU A 91 8.71 16.42 -3.52
N GLU A 92 9.79 17.20 -3.64
CA GLU A 92 11.21 16.79 -3.49
C GLU A 92 11.58 16.10 -2.14
N PHE A 93 10.67 16.10 -1.18
CA PHE A 93 10.86 15.50 0.14
C PHE A 93 10.38 14.05 0.25
N ILE A 94 9.71 13.48 -0.76
CA ILE A 94 9.21 12.09 -0.77
C ILE A 94 9.97 11.24 -1.80
N LYS A 95 10.68 10.25 -1.31
CA LYS A 95 11.46 9.29 -2.12
C LYS A 95 11.08 7.87 -1.78
N TYR A 96 11.29 6.94 -2.70
CA TYR A 96 11.17 5.51 -2.44
C TYR A 96 12.39 4.79 -3.02
N ASP A 97 13.06 4.02 -2.18
CA ASP A 97 14.27 3.29 -2.51
C ASP A 97 13.93 1.79 -2.62
N ILE A 98 14.20 1.19 -3.78
CA ILE A 98 14.17 -0.27 -3.98
C ILE A 98 15.62 -0.75 -3.98
N GLU A 99 16.00 -1.54 -2.98
CA GLU A 99 17.33 -2.16 -2.97
C GLU A 99 17.37 -3.36 -3.90
N LEU A 100 18.40 -3.47 -4.73
CA LEU A 100 18.65 -4.66 -5.55
C LEU A 100 19.45 -5.71 -4.77
N SER A 101 20.07 -5.30 -3.65
CA SER A 101 20.76 -6.19 -2.72
C SER A 101 19.77 -7.08 -1.94
N SER A 102 20.23 -8.24 -1.48
CA SER A 102 19.42 -9.12 -0.62
C SER A 102 19.26 -8.61 0.82
N LYS A 103 20.01 -7.58 1.23
CA LYS A 103 20.04 -7.09 2.62
C LYS A 103 18.87 -6.16 2.96
N LYS A 104 18.33 -5.41 1.97
CA LYS A 104 17.12 -4.57 2.08
C LYS A 104 17.13 -3.59 3.26
N ILE A 105 18.29 -3.00 3.57
CA ILE A 105 18.49 -2.21 4.81
C ILE A 105 17.84 -0.82 4.69
N THR A 106 17.90 -0.23 3.50
CA THR A 106 17.48 1.12 3.14
C THR A 106 16.28 1.12 2.19
N GLU A 107 15.67 -0.04 1.95
CA GLU A 107 14.47 -0.19 1.12
C GLU A 107 13.24 0.39 1.84
N GLY A 108 12.46 1.17 1.10
CA GLY A 108 11.20 1.74 1.57
C GLY A 108 11.07 3.23 1.29
N LEU A 109 10.13 3.84 2.01
CA LEU A 109 9.74 5.23 1.84
C LEU A 109 10.70 6.14 2.61
N LYS A 110 11.08 7.27 2.01
CA LYS A 110 11.90 8.31 2.63
C LYS A 110 11.13 9.61 2.63
N ILE A 111 10.93 10.19 3.82
CA ILE A 111 10.23 11.45 4.01
C ILE A 111 11.13 12.38 4.80
N TYR A 112 11.47 13.54 4.23
CA TYR A 112 12.46 14.48 4.81
C TYR A 112 13.80 13.79 5.19
N GLY A 113 14.23 12.81 4.37
CA GLY A 113 15.46 12.04 4.61
C GLY A 113 15.32 10.89 5.62
N ASN A 114 14.21 10.79 6.34
CA ASN A 114 13.97 9.70 7.30
C ASN A 114 13.42 8.46 6.59
N LEU A 115 14.04 7.31 6.82
CA LEU A 115 13.59 6.03 6.29
C LEU A 115 12.39 5.52 7.10
N ILE A 116 11.31 5.21 6.41
CA ILE A 116 10.12 4.56 6.93
C ILE A 116 9.98 3.23 6.21
N LYS A 117 9.94 2.15 6.99
CA LYS A 117 9.67 0.82 6.45
C LYS A 117 8.25 0.82 5.88
N CYS A 118 8.17 0.70 4.56
CA CYS A 118 6.93 0.73 3.81
C CYS A 118 7.15 -0.21 2.62
N LYS A 119 6.57 -1.40 2.72
CA LYS A 119 6.69 -2.48 1.74
C LYS A 119 5.36 -2.72 1.01
N TYR A 120 4.24 -2.38 1.64
CA TYR A 120 2.91 -2.66 1.14
C TYR A 120 2.13 -1.38 0.85
N ILE A 121 1.23 -1.46 -0.12
CA ILE A 121 0.43 -0.33 -0.59
C ILE A 121 -0.37 0.31 0.54
N HIS A 122 -1.01 -0.49 1.40
CA HIS A 122 -1.81 0.04 2.51
C HIS A 122 -0.97 0.88 3.48
N GLU A 123 0.31 0.51 3.72
CA GLU A 123 1.21 1.28 4.57
C GLU A 123 1.47 2.65 3.93
N PHE A 124 1.75 2.67 2.63
CA PHE A 124 1.90 3.90 1.86
C PHE A 124 0.63 4.76 1.93
N GLN A 125 -0.54 4.18 1.63
CA GLN A 125 -1.83 4.87 1.69
C GLN A 125 -2.09 5.45 3.09
N ASN A 126 -1.83 4.68 4.14
CA ASN A 126 -2.05 5.12 5.52
C ASN A 126 -1.12 6.27 5.90
N ILE A 127 0.16 6.22 5.52
CA ILE A 127 1.13 7.30 5.72
C ILE A 127 0.71 8.55 4.93
N PHE A 128 0.36 8.39 3.66
CA PHE A 128 -0.03 9.50 2.80
C PHE A 128 -1.31 10.19 3.30
N ALA A 129 -2.32 9.42 3.70
CA ALA A 129 -3.54 9.95 4.30
C ALA A 129 -3.26 10.77 5.56
N SER A 130 -2.31 10.31 6.39
CA SER A 130 -1.92 11.01 7.61
C SER A 130 -1.15 12.31 7.35
N LEU A 131 -0.39 12.40 6.26
CA LEU A 131 0.38 13.59 5.91
C LEU A 131 -0.43 14.63 5.13
N PHE A 132 -1.34 14.18 4.26
CA PHE A 132 -2.00 15.04 3.27
C PHE A 132 -3.53 15.06 3.39
N GLY A 133 -4.12 14.21 4.22
CA GLY A 133 -5.58 14.04 4.34
C GLY A 133 -6.13 12.93 3.42
N GLN A 134 -7.33 12.43 3.75
CA GLN A 134 -7.95 11.29 3.03
C GLN A 134 -8.47 11.64 1.63
N GLU A 135 -8.79 12.91 1.35
CA GLU A 135 -9.41 13.34 0.09
C GLU A 135 -8.48 13.23 -1.13
N LEU A 136 -7.18 13.11 -0.90
CA LEU A 136 -6.13 13.05 -1.93
C LEU A 136 -5.76 11.63 -2.38
N LEU A 137 -6.34 10.59 -1.76
CA LEU A 137 -6.10 9.19 -2.13
C LEU A 137 -7.04 8.65 -3.22
N ASN A 138 -8.03 9.46 -3.63
CA ASN A 138 -8.85 9.12 -4.78
C ASN A 138 -7.98 9.16 -6.04
N LEU A 139 -7.61 7.99 -6.57
CA LEU A 139 -6.90 7.82 -7.85
C LEU A 139 -7.65 8.48 -9.04
N ASN A 140 -8.95 8.76 -8.85
CA ASN A 140 -9.81 9.48 -9.81
C ASN A 140 -9.89 11.01 -9.56
N ASN A 141 -9.17 11.55 -8.57
CA ASN A 141 -9.17 12.99 -8.30
C ASN A 141 -8.03 13.67 -9.07
N PRO A 142 -8.33 14.55 -10.06
CA PRO A 142 -7.32 15.31 -10.80
C PRO A 142 -6.56 16.35 -9.94
N ILE A 143 -6.73 16.36 -8.62
CA ILE A 143 -6.07 17.33 -7.73
C ILE A 143 -4.56 17.06 -7.60
N LEU A 144 -4.07 15.86 -7.94
CA LEU A 144 -2.63 15.62 -8.12
C LEU A 144 -2.02 16.37 -9.32
N SER A 145 -2.83 16.89 -10.25
CA SER A 145 -2.35 17.82 -11.29
C SER A 145 -2.43 19.29 -10.87
N THR A 146 -3.00 19.63 -9.71
CA THR A 146 -3.23 21.03 -9.29
C THR A 146 -2.13 21.57 -8.36
N ILE A 147 -1.24 20.72 -7.85
CA ILE A 147 0.05 21.14 -7.25
C ILE A 147 1.13 21.26 -8.34
N ARG A 148 0.72 21.51 -9.60
CA ARG A 148 1.61 21.81 -10.75
C ARG A 148 1.49 23.26 -11.23
N SER A 149 1.20 24.20 -10.33
CA SER A 149 1.25 25.64 -10.61
C SER A 149 2.25 26.33 -9.70
#